data_AF-A0A1E4ZUG3-F1
#
_entry.id   AF-A0A1E4ZUG3-F1
#
_cell.length_a   1.000
_cell.length_b   1.000
_cell.length_c   1.000
_cell.angle_alpha   90.00
_cell.angle_beta   90.00
_cell.angle_gamma   90.00
#
_symmetry.space_group_name_H-M   'P 1'
#
loop_
_entity.id
_entity.type
_entity.pdbx_description
1 polymer ?
#
loop_
_entity_poly.entity_id
_entity_poly.type
_entity_poly.pdbx_seq_one_letter_code
_entity_poly.pdbx_strand_id
1 'polypeptide(L)'
;MSSKIYVLDGALLECNQGFIPAKLLVTQNQKVKIQGKFKATDFDNQVPATFGQCKLKPTSGGYLPCIPALQKWTKTTKTSTLGGSKKFLYEDSECMCATGGKVTIMQHMQINTGGSATEKFKEIAMTIPGAMMGNDKAPKVVESYWMDEVGKEKIDRISYGEKASIFVMTENMDPGKSLKVKVSEKEDKKIDGKQNQLVYSGAVKADGTAELKLLETQEDWNKEK
;
A
#
# COMPACT_ATOMS: atom_id res chain seq x y z
N MET A 1 -23.09 -1.17 13.49
CA MET A 1 -22.24 -2.36 13.73
C MET A 1 -20.84 -2.01 13.27
N SER A 2 -19.82 -2.16 14.12
CA SER A 2 -18.44 -1.84 13.75
C SER A 2 -18.00 -2.77 12.61
N SER A 3 -17.75 -2.22 11.43
CA SER A 3 -17.22 -2.94 10.28
C SER A 3 -15.75 -3.26 10.54
N LYS A 4 -15.49 -4.39 11.21
CA LYS A 4 -14.10 -4.82 11.48
C LYS A 4 -13.38 -5.21 10.18
N ILE A 5 -12.17 -4.70 10.00
CA ILE A 5 -11.31 -4.97 8.85
C ILE A 5 -10.46 -6.22 9.11
N TYR A 6 -10.43 -7.16 8.15
CA TYR A 6 -9.62 -8.38 8.23
C TYR A 6 -8.19 -8.15 7.75
N VAL A 7 -7.27 -8.88 8.36
CA VAL A 7 -5.87 -8.93 7.94
C VAL A 7 -5.71 -9.93 6.81
N LEU A 8 -5.06 -9.51 5.73
CA LEU A 8 -4.80 -10.32 4.55
C LEU A 8 -3.30 -10.61 4.40
N ASP A 9 -2.97 -11.56 3.53
CA ASP A 9 -1.61 -11.90 3.16
C ASP A 9 -0.80 -10.67 2.71
N GLY A 10 0.45 -10.61 3.16
CA GLY A 10 1.34 -9.46 2.98
C GLY A 10 1.06 -8.28 3.92
N ALA A 11 0.22 -8.46 4.95
CA ALA A 11 0.01 -7.46 6.00
C ALA A 11 1.32 -7.01 6.64
N LEU A 12 1.42 -5.72 6.93
CA LEU A 12 2.59 -5.16 7.59
C LEU A 12 2.39 -5.18 9.10
N LEU A 13 3.39 -5.73 9.79
CA LEU A 13 3.43 -5.89 11.23
C LEU A 13 4.48 -4.98 11.83
N GLU A 14 4.20 -4.47 13.02
CA GLU A 14 5.19 -3.78 13.86
C GLU A 14 5.48 -4.60 15.10
N CYS A 15 6.75 -4.72 15.45
CA CYS A 15 7.18 -5.20 16.77
C CYS A 15 7.72 -4.02 17.56
N ASN A 16 7.24 -3.78 18.78
CA ASN A 16 7.70 -2.67 19.62
C ASN A 16 9.19 -2.76 20.01
N GLN A 17 9.80 -3.95 19.87
CA GLN A 17 11.22 -4.19 20.11
C GLN A 17 12.01 -4.40 18.81
N GLY A 18 11.34 -4.38 17.66
CA GLY A 18 11.96 -4.41 16.35
C GLY A 18 12.48 -3.03 15.95
N PHE A 19 13.35 -3.01 14.94
CA PHE A 19 13.84 -1.76 14.34
C PHE A 19 13.13 -1.42 13.04
N ILE A 20 12.57 -2.42 12.36
CA ILE A 20 11.80 -2.24 11.13
C ILE A 20 10.51 -3.09 11.15
N PRO A 21 9.48 -2.68 10.42
CA PRO A 21 8.29 -3.50 10.19
C PRO A 21 8.58 -4.77 9.38
N ALA A 22 7.71 -5.77 9.50
CA ALA A 22 7.83 -7.07 8.81
C ALA A 22 6.53 -7.45 8.09
N LYS A 23 6.62 -8.15 6.96
CA LYS A 23 5.44 -8.65 6.23
C LYS A 23 5.01 -10.02 6.75
N LEU A 24 3.72 -10.16 7.09
CA LEU A 24 3.09 -11.42 7.44
C LEU A 24 2.90 -12.27 6.18
N LEU A 25 3.39 -13.51 6.23
CA LEU A 25 3.11 -14.54 5.25
C LEU A 25 2.00 -15.46 5.76
N VAL A 26 0.87 -15.50 5.06
CA VAL A 26 -0.25 -16.38 5.39
C VAL A 26 0.03 -17.77 4.85
N THR A 27 0.16 -18.73 5.77
CA THR A 27 0.45 -20.14 5.47
C THR A 27 -0.68 -21.06 5.91
N GLN A 28 -1.51 -20.62 6.85
CA GLN A 28 -2.53 -21.45 7.48
C GLN A 28 -3.87 -21.46 6.75
N ASN A 29 -4.04 -20.56 5.78
CA ASN A 29 -5.25 -20.42 4.97
C ASN A 29 -4.92 -20.43 3.47
N GLN A 30 -5.45 -21.42 2.77
CA GLN A 30 -5.36 -21.55 1.31
C GLN A 30 -6.72 -21.47 0.60
N LYS A 31 -7.80 -21.17 1.33
CA LYS A 31 -9.17 -21.22 0.81
C LYS A 31 -9.85 -19.87 0.77
N VAL A 32 -9.84 -19.14 1.89
CA VAL A 32 -10.65 -17.93 2.03
C VAL A 32 -9.84 -16.71 1.62
N LYS A 33 -10.28 -16.02 0.56
CA LYS A 33 -9.65 -14.82 0.02
C LYS A 33 -10.56 -13.60 0.13
N ILE A 34 -9.95 -12.43 0.26
CA ILE A 34 -10.58 -11.12 0.06
C ILE A 34 -9.66 -10.39 -0.94
N GLN A 35 -10.23 -9.83 -2.01
CA GLN A 35 -9.46 -9.08 -3.02
C GLN A 35 -8.24 -9.84 -3.56
N GLY A 36 -8.41 -11.15 -3.79
CA GLY A 36 -7.35 -12.03 -4.30
C GLY A 36 -6.31 -12.48 -3.27
N LYS A 37 -6.32 -11.96 -2.03
CA LYS A 37 -5.36 -12.27 -0.96
C LYS A 37 -5.97 -13.16 0.11
N PHE A 38 -5.19 -14.08 0.68
CA PHE A 38 -5.67 -14.97 1.74
C PHE A 38 -5.90 -14.23 3.05
N LYS A 39 -6.97 -14.56 3.76
CA LYS A 39 -7.20 -14.04 5.12
C LYS A 39 -6.22 -14.68 6.11
N ALA A 40 -5.57 -13.86 6.94
CA ALA A 40 -4.72 -14.34 8.01
C ALA A 40 -5.52 -14.93 9.17
N THR A 41 -4.90 -15.87 9.88
CA THR A 41 -5.46 -16.63 11.00
C THR A 41 -4.60 -16.49 12.25
N ASP A 42 -5.15 -16.91 13.39
CA ASP A 42 -4.50 -16.91 14.69
C ASP A 42 -3.23 -17.76 14.79
N PHE A 43 -2.99 -18.63 13.81
CA PHE A 43 -1.80 -19.47 13.72
C PHE A 43 -0.77 -19.00 12.68
N ASP A 44 -1.04 -17.92 11.92
CA ASP A 44 -0.06 -17.39 10.98
C ASP A 44 1.06 -16.67 11.72
N ASN A 45 2.26 -17.25 11.71
CA ASN A 45 3.40 -16.80 12.50
C ASN A 45 4.67 -16.54 11.68
N GLN A 46 4.55 -16.62 10.34
CA GLN A 46 5.69 -16.50 9.44
C GLN A 46 5.89 -15.06 9.01
N VAL A 47 7.09 -14.54 9.22
CA VAL A 47 7.55 -13.20 8.80
C VAL A 47 8.94 -13.34 8.15
N PRO A 48 9.01 -13.69 6.85
CA PRO A 48 10.27 -14.07 6.19
C PRO A 48 11.34 -12.98 6.24
N ALA A 49 10.95 -11.73 6.00
CA ALA A 49 11.76 -10.56 6.32
C ALA A 49 11.43 -10.14 7.75
N THR A 50 12.30 -10.50 8.70
CA THR A 50 12.10 -10.28 10.13
C THR A 50 12.04 -8.78 10.49
N PHE A 51 11.86 -8.45 11.77
CA PHE A 51 11.80 -7.05 12.24
C PHE A 51 13.18 -6.34 12.32
N GLY A 52 14.16 -6.79 11.52
CA GLY A 52 15.53 -6.28 11.52
C GLY A 52 16.31 -6.73 12.75
N GLN A 53 16.77 -5.78 13.58
CA GLN A 53 17.41 -6.06 14.87
C GLN A 53 16.38 -6.11 16.01
N CYS A 54 16.75 -6.69 17.16
CA CYS A 54 15.87 -6.79 18.32
C CYS A 54 16.47 -6.10 19.55
N LYS A 55 15.76 -5.09 20.08
CA LYS A 55 16.16 -4.32 21.27
C LYS A 55 16.31 -5.18 22.52
N LEU A 56 15.62 -6.32 22.59
CA LEU A 56 15.71 -7.29 23.69
C LEU A 56 16.91 -8.24 23.58
N LYS A 57 17.73 -8.12 22.54
CA LYS A 57 18.95 -8.93 22.36
C LYS A 57 20.18 -8.02 22.22
N PRO A 58 20.54 -7.26 23.27
CA PRO A 58 21.71 -6.37 23.22
C PRO A 58 23.01 -7.17 23.15
N THR A 59 24.01 -6.56 22.51
CA THR A 59 25.41 -7.01 22.48
C THR A 59 26.32 -5.82 22.76
N SER A 60 27.62 -6.09 22.97
CA SER A 60 28.63 -5.05 23.16
C SER A 60 28.76 -4.07 21.97
N GLY A 61 28.26 -4.43 20.78
CA GLY A 61 28.32 -3.60 19.57
C GLY A 61 26.96 -3.21 18.98
N GLY A 62 25.86 -3.40 19.71
CA GLY A 62 24.50 -3.07 19.24
C GLY A 62 23.47 -4.13 19.62
N TYR A 63 22.74 -4.66 18.63
CA TYR A 63 21.65 -5.61 18.84
C TYR A 63 21.74 -6.78 17.86
N LEU A 64 21.41 -7.98 18.32
CA LEU A 64 21.33 -9.15 17.44
C LEU A 64 20.13 -9.05 16.49
N PRO A 65 20.21 -9.73 15.33
CA PRO A 65 19.07 -9.90 14.44
C PRO A 65 17.85 -10.48 15.16
N CYS A 66 16.68 -9.98 14.81
CA CYS A 66 15.41 -10.53 15.27
C CYS A 66 15.23 -11.92 14.68
N ILE A 67 14.98 -12.90 15.56
CA ILE A 67 14.51 -14.24 15.19
C ILE A 67 13.04 -14.30 15.59
N PRO A 68 12.11 -14.00 14.66
CA PRO A 68 10.71 -13.84 14.99
C PRO A 68 10.08 -15.19 15.27
N ALA A 69 9.82 -15.44 16.54
CA ALA A 69 9.06 -16.60 17.01
C ALA A 69 7.68 -16.10 17.47
N LEU A 70 6.84 -15.70 16.51
CA LEU A 70 5.50 -15.18 16.81
C LEU A 70 4.64 -16.27 17.45
N GLN A 71 4.01 -15.91 18.55
CA GLN A 71 3.04 -16.75 19.25
C GLN A 71 1.65 -16.57 18.65
N LYS A 72 0.71 -17.37 19.15
CA LYS A 72 -0.69 -17.33 18.72
C LYS A 72 -1.29 -15.93 18.88
N TRP A 73 -2.00 -15.46 17.86
CA TRP A 73 -2.63 -14.14 17.90
C TRP A 73 -3.86 -14.11 18.80
N THR A 74 -4.11 -12.93 19.33
CA THR A 74 -5.27 -12.59 20.16
C THR A 74 -6.12 -11.53 19.49
N LYS A 75 -7.27 -11.18 20.09
CA LYS A 75 -8.26 -10.25 19.52
C LYS A 75 -8.73 -10.65 18.11
N THR A 76 -9.01 -11.93 17.95
CA THR A 76 -9.42 -12.55 16.68
C THR A 76 -10.94 -12.72 16.61
N THR A 77 -11.44 -13.28 15.50
CA THR A 77 -12.86 -13.60 15.35
C THR A 77 -13.39 -14.50 16.47
N LYS A 78 -14.59 -14.21 16.97
CA LYS A 78 -15.25 -15.06 17.97
C LYS A 78 -15.89 -16.30 17.36
N THR A 79 -16.58 -16.13 16.23
CA THR A 79 -17.46 -17.15 15.61
C THR A 79 -17.00 -17.58 14.22
N SER A 80 -16.44 -16.68 13.42
CA SER A 80 -15.93 -17.01 12.08
C SER A 80 -14.61 -17.77 12.20
N THR A 81 -14.52 -18.98 11.63
CA THR A 81 -13.32 -19.80 11.66
C THR A 81 -13.04 -20.43 10.30
N LEU A 82 -11.76 -20.71 10.04
CA LEU A 82 -11.31 -21.57 8.96
C LEU A 82 -11.18 -23.00 9.49
N GLY A 83 -11.86 -23.95 8.85
CA GLY A 83 -11.78 -25.36 9.21
C GLY A 83 -12.28 -25.68 10.63
N GLY A 84 -13.14 -24.83 11.20
CA GLY A 84 -13.76 -25.02 12.52
C GLY A 84 -12.92 -24.60 13.73
N SER A 85 -11.61 -24.35 13.57
CA SER A 85 -10.69 -24.14 14.70
C SER A 85 -9.79 -22.91 14.59
N LYS A 86 -9.45 -22.47 13.38
CA LYS A 86 -8.56 -21.32 13.15
C LYS A 86 -9.36 -20.04 13.05
N LYS A 87 -9.07 -19.05 13.88
CA LYS A 87 -9.79 -17.76 13.92
C LYS A 87 -9.12 -16.75 13.01
N PHE A 88 -9.88 -15.89 12.34
CA PHE A 88 -9.31 -14.86 11.48
C PHE A 88 -8.84 -13.66 12.30
N LEU A 89 -7.80 -13.00 11.81
CA LEU A 89 -7.28 -11.77 12.40
C LEU A 89 -8.08 -10.55 11.95
N TYR A 90 -8.12 -9.56 12.84
CA TYR A 90 -8.61 -8.21 12.57
C TYR A 90 -7.47 -7.20 12.66
N GLU A 91 -7.68 -5.98 12.19
CA GLU A 91 -6.69 -4.89 12.29
C GLU A 91 -6.22 -4.62 13.73
N ASP A 92 -7.04 -4.93 14.73
CA ASP A 92 -6.71 -4.79 16.16
C ASP A 92 -6.08 -6.06 16.78
N SER A 93 -5.81 -7.09 15.97
CA SER A 93 -5.15 -8.31 16.44
C SER A 93 -3.71 -8.05 16.86
N GLU A 94 -3.29 -8.75 17.91
CA GLU A 94 -1.94 -8.62 18.47
C GLU A 94 -1.42 -9.97 18.97
N CYS A 95 -0.11 -10.14 18.93
CA CYS A 95 0.58 -11.32 19.48
C CYS A 95 1.88 -10.92 20.17
N MET A 96 2.47 -11.87 20.89
CA MET A 96 3.82 -11.72 21.44
C MET A 96 4.79 -12.57 20.62
N CYS A 97 6.06 -12.16 20.56
CA CYS A 97 7.13 -13.06 20.14
C CYS A 97 7.72 -13.78 21.35
N ALA A 98 8.34 -14.94 21.16
CA ALA A 98 8.94 -15.71 22.25
C ALA A 98 10.07 -14.98 23.00
N THR A 99 10.65 -13.92 22.40
CA THR A 99 11.66 -13.07 23.07
C THR A 99 11.02 -12.05 24.02
N GLY A 100 9.71 -11.79 23.91
CA GLY A 100 8.98 -10.83 24.77
C GLY A 100 8.57 -9.52 24.08
N GLY A 101 8.80 -9.38 22.78
CA GLY A 101 8.30 -8.25 22.00
C GLY A 101 6.81 -8.40 21.68
N LYS A 102 6.06 -7.29 21.71
CA LYS A 102 4.65 -7.23 21.30
C LYS A 102 4.58 -6.85 19.83
N VAL A 103 3.77 -7.60 19.07
CA VAL A 103 3.54 -7.42 17.64
C VAL A 103 2.10 -7.04 17.37
N THR A 104 1.91 -6.03 16.52
CA THR A 104 0.60 -5.48 16.13
C THR A 104 0.50 -5.32 14.61
N ILE A 105 -0.72 -5.16 14.10
CA ILE A 105 -0.96 -4.93 12.66
C ILE A 105 -0.84 -3.43 12.37
N MET A 106 0.09 -3.05 11.50
CA MET A 106 0.14 -1.68 10.96
C MET A 106 -0.76 -1.53 9.74
N GLN A 107 -0.71 -2.51 8.82
CA GLN A 107 -1.49 -2.51 7.59
C GLN A 107 -2.11 -3.89 7.35
N HIS A 108 -3.43 -3.91 7.24
CA HIS A 108 -4.21 -5.14 7.06
C HIS A 108 -4.33 -5.60 5.60
N MET A 109 -3.92 -4.79 4.62
CA MET A 109 -3.99 -5.07 3.17
C MET A 109 -5.39 -5.28 2.57
N GLN A 110 -6.45 -5.26 3.37
CA GLN A 110 -7.83 -5.13 2.88
C GLN A 110 -8.12 -3.68 2.42
N ILE A 111 -8.54 -3.48 1.18
CA ILE A 111 -8.95 -2.18 0.65
C ILE A 111 -10.42 -1.96 1.02
N ASN A 112 -10.75 -0.89 1.74
CA ASN A 112 -12.14 -0.54 1.95
C ASN A 112 -12.68 0.12 0.68
N THR A 113 -13.69 -0.49 0.07
CA THR A 113 -14.37 0.04 -1.14
C THR A 113 -15.18 1.33 -0.87
N GLY A 114 -14.98 2.00 0.28
CA GLY A 114 -15.78 3.16 0.71
C GLY A 114 -15.07 4.19 1.59
N GLY A 115 -13.74 4.21 1.68
CA GLY A 115 -13.06 5.26 2.44
C GLY A 115 -11.54 5.11 2.51
N SER A 116 -10.85 6.14 1.99
CA SER A 116 -9.43 6.51 2.17
C SER A 116 -8.48 5.40 2.65
N ALA A 117 -8.07 4.53 1.73
CA ALA A 117 -6.88 3.68 1.90
C ALA A 117 -5.57 4.47 1.66
N THR A 118 -5.66 5.75 1.33
CA THR A 118 -4.54 6.59 0.86
C THR A 118 -3.66 7.16 1.98
N GLU A 119 -4.21 7.33 3.19
CA GLU A 119 -3.50 7.98 4.30
C GLU A 119 -2.46 7.05 4.97
N LYS A 120 -2.77 5.76 5.17
CA LYS A 120 -1.88 4.84 5.90
C LYS A 120 -0.76 4.20 5.05
N PHE A 121 -0.83 4.26 3.73
CA PHE A 121 0.22 3.70 2.86
C PHE A 121 1.40 4.65 2.61
N LYS A 122 1.18 5.97 2.69
CA LYS A 122 2.22 6.99 2.48
C LYS A 122 3.27 7.04 3.61
N GLU A 123 2.86 6.86 4.87
CA GLU A 123 3.80 6.89 6.02
C GLU A 123 4.81 5.74 6.03
N ILE A 124 4.46 4.62 5.41
CA ILE A 124 5.20 3.36 5.53
C ILE A 124 6.26 3.19 4.44
N ALA A 125 6.03 3.74 3.25
CA ALA A 125 7.05 3.76 2.20
C ALA A 125 8.30 4.58 2.60
N MET A 126 8.14 5.54 3.51
CA MET A 126 9.22 6.44 3.95
C MET A 126 10.06 5.89 5.11
N THR A 127 9.65 4.82 5.79
CA THR A 127 10.26 4.36 7.05
C THR A 127 10.93 2.99 6.99
N ILE A 128 10.88 2.26 5.87
CA ILE A 128 11.53 0.95 5.75
C ILE A 128 12.68 0.98 4.75
N PRO A 129 13.95 0.99 5.21
CA PRO A 129 15.08 0.68 4.37
C PRO A 129 14.97 -0.79 3.90
N GLY A 130 14.59 -1.00 2.64
CA GLY A 130 14.66 -2.33 1.99
C GLY A 130 13.36 -3.12 1.83
N ALA A 131 12.16 -2.52 1.93
CA ALA A 131 10.87 -3.25 1.79
C ALA A 131 10.50 -3.73 0.36
N MET A 132 11.45 -3.78 -0.58
CA MET A 132 11.26 -4.33 -1.92
C MET A 132 11.93 -5.70 -2.04
N MET A 133 11.27 -6.73 -1.50
CA MET A 133 11.57 -8.13 -1.81
C MET A 133 10.24 -8.85 -2.13
N GLY A 134 9.72 -8.55 -3.32
CA GLY A 134 8.94 -9.45 -4.15
C GLY A 134 9.70 -9.54 -5.45
N ASN A 135 9.96 -10.75 -5.95
CA ASN A 135 10.97 -11.01 -6.98
C ASN A 135 10.58 -10.56 -8.41
N ASP A 136 9.72 -9.56 -8.55
CA ASP A 136 9.54 -8.81 -9.78
C ASP A 136 10.27 -7.47 -9.63
N LYS A 137 11.51 -7.41 -10.11
CA LYS A 137 12.29 -6.15 -10.22
C LYS A 137 11.86 -5.30 -11.42
N ALA A 138 10.78 -5.67 -12.10
CA ALA A 138 10.30 -4.95 -13.26
C ALA A 138 9.68 -3.61 -12.83
N PRO A 139 10.03 -2.50 -13.51
CA PRO A 139 9.36 -1.22 -13.35
C PRO A 139 7.85 -1.36 -13.48
N LYS A 140 7.10 -0.84 -12.51
CA LYS A 140 5.64 -0.97 -12.48
C LYS A 140 4.97 0.35 -12.13
N VAL A 141 3.91 0.70 -12.86
CA VAL A 141 2.97 1.74 -12.44
C VAL A 141 1.96 1.11 -11.50
N VAL A 142 1.90 1.63 -10.27
CA VAL A 142 0.96 1.18 -9.23
C VAL A 142 -0.38 1.89 -9.35
N GLU A 143 -0.35 3.20 -9.60
CA GLU A 143 -1.54 4.04 -9.67
C GLU A 143 -1.27 5.28 -10.53
N SER A 144 -2.31 5.80 -11.18
CA SER A 144 -2.36 7.14 -11.75
C SER A 144 -3.61 7.87 -11.27
N TYR A 145 -3.49 9.11 -10.83
CA TYR A 145 -4.59 9.91 -10.29
C TYR A 145 -4.39 11.40 -10.55
N TRP A 146 -5.46 12.18 -10.49
CA TRP A 146 -5.41 13.64 -10.58
C TRP A 146 -5.37 14.26 -9.18
N MET A 147 -4.64 15.36 -9.04
CA MET A 147 -4.66 16.21 -7.86
C MET A 147 -4.98 17.65 -8.23
N ASP A 148 -5.49 18.41 -7.26
CA ASP A 148 -5.69 19.86 -7.37
C ASP A 148 -4.39 20.62 -7.67
N GLU A 149 -4.51 21.92 -8.02
CA GLU A 149 -3.36 22.80 -8.35
C GLU A 149 -2.28 22.82 -7.25
N VAL A 150 -2.69 22.63 -5.99
CA VAL A 150 -1.80 22.66 -4.83
C VAL A 150 -1.24 21.28 -4.45
N GLY A 151 -1.61 20.23 -5.18
CA GLY A 151 -1.17 18.86 -4.97
C GLY A 151 -1.62 18.25 -3.62
N LYS A 152 -2.71 18.74 -3.04
CA LYS A 152 -3.17 18.38 -1.70
C LYS A 152 -4.22 17.28 -1.73
N GLU A 153 -5.24 17.42 -2.57
CA GLU A 153 -6.36 16.47 -2.63
C GLU A 153 -6.42 15.73 -3.97
N LYS A 154 -6.73 14.43 -3.91
CA LYS A 154 -7.07 13.66 -5.12
C LYS A 154 -8.44 14.10 -5.61
N ILE A 155 -8.54 14.38 -6.89
CA ILE A 155 -9.78 14.84 -7.53
C ILE A 155 -10.16 13.92 -8.68
N ASP A 156 -11.47 13.78 -8.92
CA ASP A 156 -12.03 13.07 -10.07
C ASP A 156 -12.75 14.01 -11.04
N ARG A 157 -12.85 15.30 -10.68
CA ARG A 157 -13.51 16.36 -11.45
C ARG A 157 -12.80 17.70 -11.24
N ILE A 158 -12.82 18.53 -12.27
CA ILE A 158 -12.44 19.94 -12.23
C ILE A 158 -13.50 20.77 -12.96
N SER A 159 -13.61 22.04 -12.58
CA SER A 159 -14.37 23.06 -13.27
C SER A 159 -13.49 23.76 -14.31
N TYR A 160 -14.10 24.42 -15.30
CA TYR A 160 -13.34 25.22 -16.26
C TYR A 160 -12.58 26.36 -15.58
N GLY A 161 -11.33 26.57 -15.98
CA GLY A 161 -10.40 27.50 -15.36
C GLY A 161 -9.66 26.95 -14.13
N GLU A 162 -10.07 25.79 -13.60
CA GLU A 162 -9.30 25.07 -12.58
C GLU A 162 -8.19 24.23 -13.22
N LYS A 163 -7.17 23.95 -12.43
CA LYS A 163 -5.99 23.21 -12.85
C LYS A 163 -5.87 21.90 -12.09
N ALA A 164 -5.42 20.86 -12.79
CA ALA A 164 -5.18 19.55 -12.21
C ALA A 164 -3.83 19.01 -12.64
N SER A 165 -3.10 18.39 -11.72
CA SER A 165 -1.87 17.67 -12.04
C SER A 165 -2.12 16.17 -12.02
N ILE A 166 -1.64 15.46 -13.02
CA ILE A 166 -1.63 14.00 -12.98
C ILE A 166 -0.40 13.52 -12.20
N PHE A 167 -0.63 12.61 -11.28
CA PHE A 167 0.39 11.94 -10.50
C PHE A 167 0.39 10.45 -10.81
N VAL A 168 1.59 9.89 -10.84
CA VAL A 168 1.82 8.46 -11.06
C VAL A 168 2.64 7.93 -9.90
N MET A 169 2.18 6.85 -9.30
CA MET A 169 2.93 6.12 -8.29
C MET A 169 3.57 4.89 -8.94
N THR A 170 4.86 4.70 -8.69
CA THR A 170 5.65 3.65 -9.34
C THR A 170 6.36 2.77 -8.31
N GLU A 171 6.54 1.51 -8.67
CA GLU A 171 7.35 0.53 -7.96
C GLU A 171 8.53 0.12 -8.85
N ASN A 172 9.68 -0.18 -8.24
CA ASN A 172 10.90 -0.61 -8.94
C ASN A 172 11.38 0.34 -10.05
N MET A 173 11.15 1.65 -9.89
CA MET A 173 11.71 2.68 -10.77
C MET A 173 12.71 3.53 -10.00
N ASP A 174 13.92 3.64 -10.54
CA ASP A 174 14.95 4.50 -9.95
C ASP A 174 14.55 5.98 -10.04
N PRO A 175 14.84 6.79 -9.01
CA PRO A 175 14.65 8.23 -9.07
C PRO A 175 15.37 8.85 -10.28
N GLY A 176 14.73 9.82 -10.93
CA GLY A 176 15.23 10.46 -12.15
C GLY A 176 14.89 9.70 -13.44
N LYS A 177 14.37 8.46 -13.38
CA LYS A 177 13.83 7.80 -14.57
C LYS A 177 12.59 8.53 -15.06
N SER A 178 12.48 8.68 -16.38
CA SER A 178 11.34 9.33 -17.00
C SER A 178 10.21 8.33 -17.25
N LEU A 179 8.98 8.74 -16.95
CA LEU A 179 7.76 8.06 -17.38
C LEU A 179 6.97 8.91 -18.35
N LYS A 180 6.14 8.25 -19.16
CA LYS A 180 5.20 8.88 -20.07
C LYS A 180 3.81 8.29 -19.84
N VAL A 181 2.82 9.16 -19.68
CA VAL A 181 1.41 8.78 -19.61
C VAL A 181 0.69 9.36 -20.80
N LYS A 182 -0.08 8.52 -21.49
CA LYS A 182 -0.95 8.91 -22.58
C LYS A 182 -2.37 8.96 -22.05
N VAL A 183 -3.02 10.12 -22.16
CA VAL A 183 -4.40 10.34 -21.77
C VAL A 183 -5.21 10.54 -23.03
N SER A 184 -6.24 9.74 -23.22
CA SER A 184 -7.23 9.89 -24.29
C SER A 184 -8.59 10.19 -23.69
N GLU A 185 -9.46 10.83 -24.46
CA GLU A 185 -10.85 10.96 -24.06
C GLU A 185 -11.58 9.62 -24.18
N LYS A 186 -12.71 9.48 -23.49
CA LYS A 186 -13.62 8.35 -23.68
C LYS A 186 -14.29 8.45 -25.04
N GLU A 187 -14.70 7.30 -25.58
CA GLU A 187 -15.44 7.22 -26.86
C GLU A 187 -14.66 7.77 -28.06
N ASP A 188 -13.31 7.76 -28.01
CA ASP A 188 -12.41 8.23 -29.06
C ASP A 188 -12.65 9.69 -29.50
N LYS A 189 -13.26 10.50 -28.63
CA LYS A 189 -13.45 11.93 -28.84
C LYS A 189 -12.10 12.66 -28.81
N LYS A 190 -12.08 13.82 -29.46
CA LYS A 190 -10.87 14.63 -29.60
C LYS A 190 -10.76 15.64 -28.46
N ILE A 191 -9.63 15.59 -27.78
CA ILE A 191 -9.19 16.58 -26.82
C ILE A 191 -8.96 17.91 -27.57
N ASP A 192 -9.60 18.99 -27.09
CA ASP A 192 -9.56 20.33 -27.72
C ASP A 192 -9.97 20.31 -29.22
N GLY A 193 -10.85 19.37 -29.61
CA GLY A 193 -11.32 19.18 -30.99
C GLY A 193 -10.24 18.78 -32.01
N LYS A 194 -8.97 18.62 -31.58
CA LYS A 194 -7.81 18.48 -32.47
C LYS A 194 -6.95 17.26 -32.14
N GLN A 195 -6.79 16.92 -30.86
CA GLN A 195 -5.81 15.94 -30.41
C GLN A 195 -6.49 14.63 -29.99
N ASN A 196 -5.95 13.50 -30.45
CA ASN A 196 -6.47 12.19 -30.04
C ASN A 196 -5.94 11.76 -28.65
N GLN A 197 -4.83 12.34 -28.21
CA GLN A 197 -4.17 11.98 -26.95
C GLN A 197 -3.29 13.12 -26.44
N LEU A 198 -3.29 13.33 -25.13
CA LEU A 198 -2.29 14.14 -24.42
C LEU A 198 -1.19 13.23 -23.91
N VAL A 199 0.06 13.65 -24.09
CA VAL A 199 1.23 12.93 -23.57
C VAL A 199 1.86 13.74 -22.45
N TYR A 200 1.78 13.21 -21.24
CA TYR A 200 2.42 13.77 -20.07
C TYR A 200 3.72 13.02 -19.80
N SER A 201 4.72 13.73 -19.30
CA SER A 201 5.98 13.13 -18.88
C SER A 201 6.49 13.79 -17.62
N GLY A 202 7.18 13.01 -16.79
CA GLY A 202 7.80 13.46 -15.56
C GLY A 202 8.89 12.50 -15.13
N ALA A 203 9.68 12.93 -14.15
CA ALA A 203 10.71 12.12 -13.53
C ALA A 203 10.21 11.52 -12.22
N VAL A 204 10.57 10.27 -11.96
CA VAL A 204 10.29 9.60 -10.68
C VAL A 204 11.09 10.30 -9.57
N LYS A 205 10.40 10.71 -8.51
CA LYS A 205 10.94 11.30 -7.29
C LYS A 205 11.45 10.18 -6.36
N ALA A 206 12.21 10.54 -5.34
CA ALA A 206 12.79 9.59 -4.38
C ALA A 206 11.74 8.74 -3.64
N ASP A 207 10.52 9.25 -3.51
CA ASP A 207 9.38 8.57 -2.90
C ASP A 207 8.62 7.62 -3.86
N GLY A 208 9.12 7.42 -5.08
CA GLY A 208 8.51 6.58 -6.10
C GLY A 208 7.34 7.23 -6.83
N THR A 209 7.01 8.49 -6.53
CA THR A 209 5.97 9.25 -7.23
C THR A 209 6.53 10.05 -8.39
N ALA A 210 5.69 10.36 -9.36
CA ALA A 210 6.01 11.30 -10.41
C ALA A 210 4.83 12.24 -10.62
N GLU A 211 5.10 13.52 -10.45
CA GLU A 211 4.20 14.60 -10.82
C GLU A 211 4.44 14.93 -12.28
N LEU A 212 3.38 14.91 -13.09
CA LEU A 212 3.44 15.31 -14.48
C LEU A 212 2.81 16.68 -14.66
N LYS A 213 2.98 17.23 -15.86
CA LYS A 213 2.53 18.59 -16.18
C LYS A 213 1.07 18.85 -15.82
N LEU A 214 0.84 20.07 -15.35
CA LEU A 214 -0.46 20.63 -15.05
C LEU A 214 -1.34 20.64 -16.31
N LEU A 215 -2.56 20.13 -16.17
CA LEU A 215 -3.66 20.26 -17.12
C LEU A 215 -4.48 21.49 -16.73
N GLU A 216 -4.75 22.34 -17.72
CA GLU A 216 -5.63 23.49 -17.59
C GLU A 216 -6.72 23.38 -18.64
N THR A 217 -7.98 23.33 -18.21
CA THR A 217 -9.15 23.26 -19.10
C THR A 217 -9.86 24.60 -19.09
N GLN A 218 -9.57 25.47 -20.05
CA GLN A 218 -10.16 26.81 -20.10
C GLN A 218 -11.59 26.84 -20.65
N GLU A 219 -11.98 25.84 -21.44
CA GLU A 219 -13.31 25.76 -22.05
C GLU A 219 -13.76 24.30 -22.25
N ASP A 220 -15.06 24.12 -22.54
CA ASP A 220 -15.62 22.82 -22.87
C ASP A 220 -15.19 22.38 -24.27
N TRP A 221 -14.29 21.40 -24.33
CA TRP A 221 -13.76 20.86 -25.59
C TRP A 221 -14.77 20.07 -26.42
N ASN A 222 -15.88 19.65 -25.82
CA ASN A 222 -16.91 18.85 -26.47
C ASN A 222 -18.25 19.57 -26.59
N LYS A 223 -18.27 20.89 -26.35
CA LYS A 223 -19.46 21.68 -26.63
C LYS A 223 -19.77 21.54 -28.12
N GLU A 224 -20.94 20.99 -28.45
CA GLU A 224 -21.46 21.03 -29.81
C GLU A 224 -21.47 22.51 -30.24
N LYS A 225 -20.71 22.84 -31.29
CA LYS A 225 -20.73 24.16 -31.91
C LYS A 225 -22.03 24.39 -32.67
#